data_AF-J0CMK1-F1
#
_entry.id   AF-J0CMK1-F1
#
_cell.length_a   1.000
_cell.length_b   1.000
_cell.length_c   1.000
_cell.angle_alpha   90.00
_cell.angle_beta   90.00
_cell.angle_gamma   90.00
#
_symmetry.space_group_name_H-M   'P 1'
#
loop_
_entity.id
_entity.type
_entity.pdbx_description
1 polymer ?
#
loop_
_entity_poly.entity_id
_entity_poly.type
_entity_poly.pdbx_seq_one_letter_code
_entity_poly.pdbx_strand_id
1 'polypeptide(L)'
;MLRILTKDMLETDRRAFDEMFRARAAVFRDRLGWQVDVRDQCERDRYDETEDPVYLVAQRPSGTLTGSLRLLPTTGATMLKSEFRGFFDQPIDVESPGCWECTRFCVHPPTQDADPHSARTVATELLSGLSDLALDTGIERVVGVYDAAMIGVYRRIGWRPTPLARSRPEIGNLYVGLWDVTGDNSRILQANLSRLLAKVSPTPAATVIVEGHGGMR
;
A
#
# COMPACT_ATOMS: atom_id res chain seq x y z
N MET A 1 -8.52 8.44 4.14
CA MET A 1 -8.91 7.53 5.24
C MET A 1 -8.41 6.14 4.90
N LEU A 2 -8.08 5.34 5.91
CA LEU A 2 -7.70 3.95 5.72
C LEU A 2 -8.86 3.06 6.14
N ARG A 3 -9.00 1.92 5.46
CA ARG A 3 -10.05 0.94 5.72
C ARG A 3 -9.48 -0.46 5.56
N ILE A 4 -9.93 -1.36 6.42
CA ILE A 4 -9.64 -2.79 6.32
C ILE A 4 -10.79 -3.46 5.57
N LEU A 5 -10.46 -4.33 4.61
CA LEU A 5 -11.40 -5.23 3.96
C LEU A 5 -10.97 -6.68 4.21
N THR A 6 -11.93 -7.53 4.52
CA THR A 6 -11.76 -8.97 4.72
C THR A 6 -12.74 -9.74 3.85
N LYS A 7 -12.49 -11.03 3.62
CA LYS A 7 -13.23 -11.85 2.66
C LYS A 7 -14.74 -11.93 2.95
N ASP A 8 -15.13 -11.90 4.22
CA ASP A 8 -16.53 -11.85 4.67
C ASP A 8 -17.26 -10.56 4.24
N MET A 9 -16.52 -9.50 3.90
CA MET A 9 -17.07 -8.23 3.40
C MET A 9 -17.25 -8.21 1.87
N LEU A 10 -16.93 -9.29 1.15
CA LEU A 10 -16.99 -9.33 -0.31
C LEU A 10 -18.37 -8.91 -0.86
N GLU A 11 -19.44 -9.32 -0.19
CA GLU A 11 -20.81 -9.00 -0.61
C GLU A 11 -21.24 -7.59 -0.18
N THR A 12 -20.95 -7.20 1.07
CA THR A 12 -21.35 -5.89 1.61
C THR A 12 -20.57 -4.75 0.98
N ASP A 13 -19.33 -5.01 0.55
CA ASP A 13 -18.38 -4.02 0.04
C ASP A 13 -17.89 -4.34 -1.36
N ARG A 14 -18.74 -5.02 -2.13
CA ARG A 14 -18.48 -5.43 -3.53
C ARG A 14 -17.84 -4.32 -4.36
N ARG A 15 -18.34 -3.08 -4.25
CA ARG A 15 -17.78 -1.92 -4.97
C ARG A 15 -16.30 -1.69 -4.65
N ALA A 16 -15.91 -1.75 -3.39
CA ALA A 16 -14.53 -1.53 -2.96
C ALA A 16 -13.61 -2.66 -3.44
N PHE A 17 -14.07 -3.91 -3.39
CA PHE A 17 -13.34 -5.05 -3.93
C PHE A 17 -13.16 -4.96 -5.45
N ASP A 18 -14.23 -4.65 -6.19
CA ASP A 18 -14.18 -4.49 -7.64
C ASP A 18 -13.23 -3.35 -8.04
N GLU A 19 -13.28 -2.21 -7.33
CA GLU A 19 -12.38 -1.08 -7.56
C GLU A 19 -10.92 -1.46 -7.28
N MET A 20 -10.65 -2.15 -6.17
CA MET A 20 -9.33 -2.64 -5.82
C MET A 20 -8.78 -3.61 -6.88
N PHE A 21 -9.53 -4.64 -7.27
CA PHE A 21 -9.05 -5.64 -8.23
C PHE A 21 -8.87 -5.08 -9.64
N ARG A 22 -9.71 -4.14 -10.07
CA ARG A 22 -9.50 -3.42 -11.34
C ARG A 22 -8.27 -2.53 -11.31
N ALA A 23 -8.05 -1.82 -10.21
CA ALA A 23 -6.85 -1.00 -10.05
C ALA A 23 -5.57 -1.86 -10.03
N ARG A 24 -5.62 -3.04 -9.41
CA ARG A 24 -4.55 -4.03 -9.46
C ARG A 24 -4.23 -4.47 -10.89
N ALA A 25 -5.24 -4.75 -11.72
CA ALA A 25 -5.02 -5.08 -13.14
C ALA A 25 -4.35 -3.93 -13.90
N ALA A 26 -4.84 -2.70 -13.71
CA ALA A 26 -4.26 -1.51 -14.33
C ALA A 26 -2.80 -1.27 -13.93
N VAL A 27 -2.44 -1.57 -12.67
CA VAL A 27 -1.07 -1.40 -12.18
C VAL A 27 -0.16 -2.55 -12.61
N PHE A 28 -0.51 -3.80 -12.26
CA PHE A 28 0.39 -4.94 -12.43
C PHE A 28 0.47 -5.41 -13.87
N ARG A 29 -0.66 -5.55 -14.57
CA ARG A 29 -0.67 -5.95 -15.98
C ARG A 29 -0.37 -4.76 -16.89
N ASP A 30 -1.16 -3.69 -16.83
CA ASP A 30 -1.12 -2.66 -17.89
C ASP A 30 0.09 -1.74 -17.77
N ARG A 31 0.46 -1.32 -16.55
CA ARG A 31 1.59 -0.43 -16.31
C ARG A 31 2.92 -1.14 -16.13
N LEU A 32 2.96 -2.23 -15.38
CA LEU A 32 4.20 -2.94 -15.05
C LEU A 32 4.50 -4.13 -15.98
N GLY A 33 3.53 -4.57 -16.80
CA GLY A 33 3.72 -5.67 -17.74
C GLY A 33 3.92 -7.03 -17.09
N TRP A 34 3.51 -7.20 -15.83
CA TRP A 34 3.65 -8.46 -15.12
C TRP A 34 2.68 -9.51 -15.68
N GLN A 35 3.12 -10.76 -15.71
CA GLN A 35 2.27 -11.89 -16.04
C GLN A 35 1.41 -12.22 -14.81
N VAL A 36 0.18 -11.71 -14.79
CA VAL A 36 -0.78 -11.87 -13.69
C VAL A 36 -2.13 -12.35 -14.23
N ASP A 37 -2.88 -13.06 -13.40
CA ASP A 37 -4.20 -13.56 -13.77
C ASP A 37 -5.23 -12.43 -13.72
N VAL A 38 -5.82 -12.11 -14.87
CA VAL A 38 -6.91 -11.13 -14.96
C VAL A 38 -8.13 -11.73 -15.64
N ARG A 39 -9.28 -11.64 -14.95
CA ARG A 39 -10.59 -12.05 -15.45
C ARG A 39 -11.55 -10.87 -15.27
N ASP A 40 -12.34 -10.55 -16.30
CA ASP A 40 -13.30 -9.44 -16.27
C ASP A 40 -12.71 -8.09 -15.81
N GLN A 41 -11.47 -7.80 -16.25
CA GLN A 41 -10.67 -6.63 -15.85
C GLN A 41 -10.22 -6.60 -14.39
N CYS A 42 -10.45 -7.65 -13.62
CA CYS A 42 -10.04 -7.77 -12.22
C CYS A 42 -8.82 -8.69 -12.09
N GLU A 43 -7.72 -8.19 -11.50
CA GLU A 43 -6.58 -9.04 -11.13
C GLU A 43 -6.85 -9.70 -9.78
N ARG A 44 -6.92 -11.03 -9.80
CA ARG A 44 -7.16 -11.89 -8.64
C ARG A 44 -6.33 -13.15 -8.81
N ASP A 45 -5.62 -13.54 -7.77
CA ASP A 45 -4.86 -14.79 -7.74
C ASP A 45 -5.49 -15.79 -6.76
N ARG A 46 -4.90 -17.00 -6.71
CA ARG A 46 -5.37 -18.06 -5.79
C ARG A 46 -5.44 -17.61 -4.33
N TYR A 47 -4.57 -16.70 -3.89
CA TYR A 47 -4.55 -16.25 -2.49
C TYR A 47 -5.74 -15.36 -2.16
N ASP A 48 -6.27 -14.62 -3.15
CA ASP A 48 -7.52 -13.88 -3.00
C ASP A 48 -8.75 -14.79 -2.97
N GLU A 49 -8.62 -16.03 -3.45
CA GLU A 49 -9.73 -16.99 -3.59
C GLU A 49 -9.77 -18.01 -2.45
N THR A 50 -8.63 -18.60 -2.10
CA THR A 50 -8.54 -19.78 -1.22
C THR A 50 -8.09 -19.46 0.20
N GLU A 51 -7.38 -18.36 0.41
CA GLU A 51 -6.90 -17.95 1.73
C GLU A 51 -7.85 -16.94 2.38
N ASP A 52 -7.45 -16.46 3.57
CA ASP A 52 -8.12 -15.40 4.34
C ASP A 52 -7.28 -14.11 4.39
N PRO A 53 -7.12 -13.41 3.26
CA PRO A 53 -6.35 -12.17 3.20
C PRO A 53 -7.02 -11.03 3.95
N VAL A 54 -6.18 -10.19 4.56
CA VAL A 54 -6.56 -8.87 5.05
C VAL A 54 -6.08 -7.83 4.05
N TYR A 55 -6.98 -6.99 3.56
CA TYR A 55 -6.61 -5.89 2.68
C TYR A 55 -6.66 -4.58 3.44
N LEU A 56 -5.63 -3.75 3.25
CA LEU A 56 -5.64 -2.36 3.71
C LEU A 56 -5.80 -1.48 2.47
N VAL A 57 -6.85 -0.66 2.46
CA VAL A 57 -7.15 0.26 1.35
C VAL A 57 -7.13 1.71 1.83
N ALA A 58 -6.56 2.59 0.99
CA ALA A 58 -6.63 4.03 1.17
C ALA A 58 -7.80 4.57 0.36
N GLN A 59 -8.73 5.26 1.01
CA GLN A 59 -9.95 5.82 0.40
C GLN A 59 -10.08 7.31 0.67
N ARG A 60 -10.62 8.05 -0.31
CA ARG A 60 -10.98 9.47 -0.17
C ARG A 60 -12.36 9.60 0.51
N PRO A 61 -12.72 10.80 1.00
CA PRO A 61 -14.04 11.03 1.58
C PRO A 61 -15.21 10.71 0.63
N SER A 62 -14.99 10.78 -0.68
CA SER A 62 -15.94 10.36 -1.73
C SER A 62 -16.20 8.85 -1.76
N GLY A 63 -15.41 8.04 -1.05
CA GLY A 63 -15.42 6.58 -1.12
C GLY A 63 -14.53 5.99 -2.21
N THR A 64 -13.90 6.82 -3.05
CA THR A 64 -12.96 6.37 -4.10
C THR A 64 -11.69 5.82 -3.46
N LEU A 65 -11.28 4.62 -3.88
CA LEU A 65 -10.01 4.03 -3.49
C LEU A 65 -8.86 4.67 -4.27
N THR A 66 -7.74 4.85 -3.59
CA THR A 66 -6.53 5.47 -4.16
C THR A 66 -5.31 4.57 -4.05
N GLY A 67 -5.39 3.51 -3.26
CA GLY A 67 -4.33 2.53 -3.12
C GLY A 67 -4.75 1.36 -2.26
N SER A 68 -4.02 0.26 -2.35
CA SER A 68 -4.29 -0.95 -1.59
C SER A 68 -3.03 -1.78 -1.37
N LEU A 69 -3.07 -2.65 -0.36
CA LEU A 69 -2.14 -3.75 -0.15
C LEU A 69 -2.87 -4.96 0.44
N ARG A 70 -2.26 -6.14 0.34
CA ARG A 70 -2.75 -7.42 0.87
C ARG A 70 -1.79 -7.94 1.92
N LEU A 71 -2.31 -8.45 3.03
CA LEU A 71 -1.59 -9.11 4.11
C LEU A 71 -2.05 -10.57 4.23
N LEU A 72 -1.08 -11.47 4.40
CA LEU A 72 -1.30 -12.89 4.70
C LEU A 72 -0.38 -13.32 5.86
N PRO A 73 -0.84 -14.15 6.81
CA PRO A 73 0.02 -14.66 7.86
C PRO A 73 1.08 -15.59 7.26
N THR A 74 2.34 -15.43 7.68
CA THR A 74 3.43 -16.26 7.16
C THR A 74 3.38 -17.72 7.63
N THR A 75 2.49 -18.05 8.56
CA THR A 75 2.15 -19.44 8.96
C THR A 75 1.29 -20.17 7.93
N GLY A 76 0.71 -19.46 6.96
CA GLY A 76 -0.09 -20.01 5.87
C GLY A 76 0.64 -20.04 4.53
N ALA A 77 -0.13 -20.16 3.45
CA ALA A 77 0.38 -20.05 2.09
C ALA A 77 0.71 -18.58 1.75
N THR A 78 1.93 -18.35 1.28
CA THR A 78 2.42 -17.02 0.87
C THR A 78 3.03 -17.07 -0.52
N MET A 79 3.19 -15.90 -1.15
CA MET A 79 3.88 -15.81 -2.43
C MET A 79 5.38 -16.08 -2.30
N LEU A 80 5.99 -15.68 -1.19
CA LEU A 80 7.40 -15.92 -0.93
C LEU A 80 7.73 -17.42 -0.88
N LYS A 81 6.86 -18.23 -0.25
CA LYS A 81 7.04 -19.69 -0.14
C LYS A 81 6.76 -20.44 -1.45
N SER A 82 6.07 -19.81 -2.40
CA SER A 82 5.61 -20.43 -3.65
C SER A 82 6.23 -19.70 -4.85
N GLU A 83 5.62 -18.60 -5.28
CA GLU A 83 5.86 -17.94 -6.56
C GLU A 83 7.28 -17.36 -6.64
N PHE A 84 7.83 -16.94 -5.51
CA PHE A 84 9.18 -16.41 -5.41
C PHE A 84 10.22 -17.41 -4.88
N ARG A 85 9.83 -18.66 -4.59
CA ARG A 85 10.73 -19.66 -3.98
C ARG A 85 12.00 -19.88 -4.79
N GLY A 86 11.88 -19.86 -6.12
CA GLY A 86 12.99 -20.05 -7.04
C GLY A 86 13.74 -18.77 -7.43
N PHE A 87 13.39 -17.60 -6.88
CA PHE A 87 13.97 -16.34 -7.34
C PHE A 87 15.33 -16.05 -6.69
N PHE A 88 15.64 -16.72 -5.58
CA PHE A 88 16.81 -16.46 -4.74
C PHE A 88 17.72 -17.68 -4.70
N ASP A 89 19.01 -17.47 -4.38
CA ASP A 89 20.01 -18.55 -4.32
C ASP A 89 19.69 -19.60 -3.24
N GLN A 90 18.99 -19.17 -2.18
CA GLN A 90 18.52 -20.03 -1.11
C GLN A 90 17.03 -19.77 -0.88
N PRO A 91 16.23 -20.81 -0.58
CA PRO A 91 14.85 -20.62 -0.17
C PRO A 91 14.77 -19.68 1.03
N ILE A 92 13.94 -18.65 0.92
CA ILE A 92 13.67 -17.74 2.03
C ILE A 92 12.42 -18.26 2.74
N ASP A 93 12.63 -18.86 3.91
CA ASP A 93 11.54 -19.35 4.74
C ASP A 93 11.33 -18.38 5.91
N VAL A 94 10.21 -17.68 5.87
CA VAL A 94 9.73 -16.86 6.98
C VAL A 94 8.42 -17.48 7.40
N GLU A 95 8.40 -18.05 8.59
CA GLU A 95 7.22 -18.63 9.21
C GLU A 95 7.18 -18.22 10.68
N SER A 96 6.26 -17.33 11.02
CA SER A 96 6.08 -16.88 12.40
C SER A 96 4.66 -16.34 12.59
N PRO A 97 3.97 -16.65 13.70
CA PRO A 97 2.68 -16.04 14.03
C PRO A 97 2.74 -14.51 14.11
N GLY A 98 3.91 -13.96 14.49
CA GLY A 98 4.16 -12.51 14.55
C GLY A 98 4.63 -11.90 13.23
N CYS A 99 4.69 -12.66 12.13
CA CYS A 99 5.13 -12.15 10.83
C CYS A 99 4.08 -12.35 9.74
N TRP A 100 3.82 -11.29 8.98
CA TRP A 100 2.84 -11.30 7.89
C TRP A 100 3.50 -10.87 6.57
N GLU A 101 3.12 -11.51 5.47
CA GLU A 101 3.56 -11.15 4.13
C GLU A 101 2.69 -10.02 3.57
N CYS A 102 3.32 -8.93 3.13
CA CYS A 102 2.68 -7.86 2.37
C CYS A 102 2.91 -8.06 0.87
N THR A 103 1.81 -8.17 0.13
CA THR A 103 1.79 -8.30 -1.34
C THR A 103 0.82 -7.30 -1.94
N ARG A 104 0.87 -7.15 -3.28
CA ARG A 104 -0.07 -6.31 -4.05
C ARG A 104 -0.16 -4.84 -3.56
N PHE A 105 0.93 -4.33 -2.97
CA PHE A 105 1.08 -2.91 -2.66
C PHE A 105 1.04 -2.10 -3.95
N CYS A 106 0.01 -1.30 -4.13
CA CYS A 106 -0.12 -0.43 -5.31
C CYS A 106 -0.85 0.86 -4.97
N VAL A 107 -0.41 1.92 -5.65
CA VAL A 107 -1.15 3.19 -5.76
C VAL A 107 -2.02 3.08 -6.99
N HIS A 108 -3.32 3.27 -6.82
CA HIS A 108 -4.30 3.18 -7.90
C HIS A 108 -4.10 4.33 -8.91
N PRO A 109 -4.40 4.12 -10.20
CA PRO A 109 -4.39 5.21 -11.17
C PRO A 109 -5.32 6.35 -10.74
N PRO A 110 -4.95 7.62 -10.98
CA PRO A 110 -5.82 8.74 -10.63
C PRO A 110 -7.14 8.66 -11.41
N THR A 111 -8.25 8.90 -10.73
CA THR A 111 -9.58 9.05 -11.35
C THR A 111 -9.90 10.52 -11.53
N GLN A 112 -10.80 10.85 -12.47
CA GLN A 112 -11.16 12.25 -12.77
C GLN A 112 -11.74 13.00 -11.55
N ASP A 113 -12.37 12.28 -10.63
CA ASP A 113 -13.02 12.83 -9.43
C ASP A 113 -12.15 12.76 -8.16
N ALA A 114 -10.93 12.22 -8.25
CA ALA A 114 -10.04 12.12 -7.09
C ALA A 114 -9.24 13.41 -6.89
N ASP A 115 -9.34 13.98 -5.68
CA ASP A 115 -8.43 15.02 -5.21
C ASP A 115 -6.96 14.55 -5.38
N PRO A 116 -6.09 15.30 -6.08
CA PRO A 116 -4.76 14.84 -6.46
C PRO A 116 -3.80 14.78 -5.26
N HIS A 117 -3.95 13.75 -4.43
CA HIS A 117 -2.86 13.29 -3.60
C HIS A 117 -1.78 12.69 -4.50
N SER A 118 -0.54 13.12 -4.30
CA SER A 118 0.59 12.51 -4.98
C SER A 118 0.67 11.01 -4.68
N ALA A 119 1.20 10.21 -5.61
CA ALA A 119 1.43 8.79 -5.38
C ALA A 119 2.28 8.52 -4.13
N ARG A 120 3.20 9.44 -3.79
CA ARG A 120 3.98 9.40 -2.55
C ARG A 120 3.09 9.53 -1.32
N THR A 121 2.10 10.42 -1.34
CA THR A 121 1.18 10.61 -0.22
C THR A 121 0.38 9.34 0.02
N VAL A 122 -0.22 8.76 -1.03
CA VAL A 122 -0.96 7.48 -0.91
C VAL A 122 -0.07 6.36 -0.38
N ALA A 123 1.14 6.21 -0.92
CA ALA A 123 2.09 5.21 -0.45
C ALA A 123 2.43 5.40 1.03
N THR A 124 2.55 6.65 1.49
CA THR A 124 2.81 6.98 2.90
C THR A 124 1.57 6.73 3.76
N GLU A 125 0.37 7.04 3.28
CA GLU A 125 -0.91 6.71 3.95
C GLU A 125 -0.99 5.20 4.19
N LEU A 126 -0.80 4.38 3.15
CA LEU A 126 -0.86 2.92 3.24
C LEU A 126 0.21 2.34 4.19
N LEU A 127 1.47 2.77 4.08
CA LEU A 127 2.54 2.22 4.92
C LEU A 127 2.45 2.70 6.37
N SER A 128 2.00 3.93 6.62
CA SER A 128 1.66 4.38 7.98
C SER A 128 0.52 3.54 8.55
N GLY A 129 -0.54 3.34 7.77
CA GLY A 129 -1.67 2.49 8.16
C GLY A 129 -1.30 1.05 8.44
N LEU A 130 -0.41 0.49 7.63
CA LEU A 130 0.11 -0.85 7.83
C LEU A 130 0.91 -0.94 9.13
N SER A 131 1.77 0.03 9.41
CA SER A 131 2.54 0.06 10.66
C SER A 131 1.63 0.18 11.89
N ASP A 132 0.58 1.01 11.81
CA ASP A 132 -0.36 1.20 12.92
C ASP A 132 -1.21 -0.06 13.14
N LEU A 133 -1.78 -0.62 12.05
CA LEU A 133 -2.51 -1.89 12.09
C LEU A 133 -1.66 -3.01 12.69
N ALA A 134 -0.41 -3.13 12.26
CA ALA A 134 0.50 -4.16 12.72
C ALA A 134 0.79 -4.01 14.23
N LEU A 135 1.05 -2.79 14.71
CA LEU A 135 1.24 -2.53 16.14
C LEU A 135 -0.01 -2.88 16.96
N ASP A 136 -1.18 -2.43 16.52
CA ASP A 136 -2.45 -2.61 17.24
C ASP A 136 -2.89 -4.07 17.31
N THR A 137 -2.43 -4.90 16.37
CA THR A 137 -2.80 -6.33 16.27
C THR A 137 -1.70 -7.29 16.71
N GLY A 138 -0.55 -6.78 17.16
CA GLY A 138 0.57 -7.60 17.63
C GLY A 138 1.40 -8.26 16.51
N ILE A 139 1.31 -7.77 15.27
CA ILE A 139 2.21 -8.16 14.19
C ILE A 139 3.56 -7.48 14.44
N GLU A 140 4.60 -8.28 14.68
CA GLU A 140 5.94 -7.80 15.00
C GLU A 140 6.74 -7.43 13.75
N ARG A 141 6.50 -8.13 12.64
CA ARG A 141 7.27 -7.98 11.40
C ARG A 141 6.41 -8.13 10.16
N VAL A 142 6.71 -7.36 9.14
CA VAL A 142 6.15 -7.53 7.80
C VAL A 142 7.24 -7.98 6.84
N VAL A 143 7.02 -9.04 6.08
CA VAL A 143 7.91 -9.48 5.00
C VAL A 143 7.30 -9.14 3.65
N GLY A 144 8.13 -8.82 2.65
CA GLY A 144 7.63 -8.58 1.30
C GLY A 144 8.72 -8.60 0.24
N VAL A 145 8.33 -8.91 -0.99
CA VAL A 145 9.19 -8.84 -2.18
C VAL A 145 8.98 -7.50 -2.87
N TYR A 146 10.06 -6.79 -3.19
CA TYR A 146 10.00 -5.47 -3.83
C TYR A 146 11.09 -5.26 -4.87
N ASP A 147 10.81 -4.45 -5.88
CA ASP A 147 11.79 -4.02 -6.88
C ASP A 147 12.78 -3.00 -6.30
N ALA A 148 14.03 -3.04 -6.74
CA ALA A 148 15.08 -2.10 -6.33
C ALA A 148 14.68 -0.61 -6.41
N ALA A 149 13.81 -0.23 -7.35
CA ALA A 149 13.28 1.12 -7.47
C ALA A 149 12.55 1.59 -6.20
N MET A 150 11.99 0.68 -5.41
CA MET A 150 11.28 0.97 -4.17
C MET A 150 12.21 1.34 -3.00
N ILE A 151 13.52 1.02 -3.06
CA ILE A 151 14.48 1.36 -1.99
C ILE A 151 14.45 2.86 -1.68
N GLY A 152 14.46 3.69 -2.73
CA GLY A 152 14.40 5.14 -2.59
C GLY A 152 13.03 5.63 -2.08
N VAL A 153 11.95 4.90 -2.35
CA VAL A 153 10.61 5.22 -1.88
C VAL A 153 10.51 4.97 -0.38
N TYR A 154 10.85 3.75 0.07
CA TYR A 154 10.88 3.39 1.51
C TYR A 154 11.76 4.33 2.32
N ARG A 155 12.93 4.71 1.79
CA ARG A 155 13.81 5.69 2.43
C ARG A 155 13.15 7.05 2.65
N ARG A 156 12.37 7.55 1.68
CA ARG A 156 11.70 8.86 1.75
C ARG A 156 10.43 8.83 2.58
N ILE A 157 9.82 7.65 2.72
CA ILE A 157 8.65 7.42 3.57
C ILE A 157 9.06 7.32 5.04
N GLY A 158 10.26 6.79 5.31
CA GLY A 158 10.85 6.72 6.65
C GLY A 158 10.78 5.34 7.30
N TRP A 159 10.33 4.32 6.57
CA TRP A 159 10.28 2.93 7.05
C TRP A 159 10.95 2.02 6.05
N ARG A 160 12.17 1.58 6.38
CA ARG A 160 13.05 0.82 5.49
C ARG A 160 13.05 -0.66 5.91
N PRO A 161 13.04 -1.59 4.94
CA PRO A 161 13.26 -2.99 5.26
C PRO A 161 14.74 -3.24 5.60
N THR A 162 14.96 -4.23 6.44
CA THR A 162 16.20 -5.01 6.47
C THR A 162 16.17 -5.97 5.28
N PRO A 163 17.11 -5.86 4.32
CA PRO A 163 17.15 -6.77 3.17
C PRO A 163 17.60 -8.16 3.62
N LEU A 164 16.83 -9.18 3.27
CA LEU A 164 17.13 -10.59 3.56
C LEU A 164 17.83 -11.28 2.39
N ALA A 165 17.37 -11.00 1.17
CA ALA A 165 17.90 -11.60 -0.04
C ALA A 165 17.71 -10.69 -1.25
N ARG A 166 18.50 -10.95 -2.29
CA ARG A 166 18.36 -10.34 -3.62
C ARG A 166 18.14 -11.46 -4.63
N SER A 167 17.26 -11.24 -5.59
CA SER A 167 17.00 -12.21 -6.64
C SER A 167 18.25 -12.50 -7.45
N ARG A 168 18.28 -13.67 -8.08
CA ARG A 168 19.29 -14.03 -9.07
C ARG A 168 19.26 -13.03 -10.24
N PRO A 169 20.42 -12.65 -10.81
CA PRO A 169 20.49 -11.61 -11.83
C PRO A 169 19.60 -11.87 -13.05
N GLU A 170 19.43 -13.13 -13.45
CA GLU A 170 18.60 -13.54 -14.59
C GLU A 170 17.09 -13.34 -14.37
N ILE A 171 16.64 -13.22 -13.12
CA ILE A 171 15.24 -12.95 -12.76
C ILE A 171 14.96 -11.43 -12.79
N GLY A 172 15.96 -10.62 -12.45
CA GLY A 172 15.86 -9.17 -12.35
C GLY A 172 16.44 -8.62 -11.05
N ASN A 173 15.89 -7.50 -10.59
CA ASN A 173 16.44 -6.75 -9.45
C ASN A 173 15.44 -6.64 -8.29
N LEU A 174 15.00 -7.80 -7.80
CA LEU A 174 14.06 -7.93 -6.70
C LEU A 174 14.80 -8.18 -5.38
N TYR A 175 14.19 -7.76 -4.28
CA TYR A 175 14.67 -7.96 -2.92
C TYR A 175 13.56 -8.56 -2.07
N VAL A 176 13.94 -9.41 -1.11
CA VAL A 176 13.10 -9.72 0.05
C VAL A 176 13.49 -8.77 1.17
N GLY A 177 12.51 -8.06 1.71
CA GLY A 177 12.68 -7.17 2.86
C GLY A 177 11.88 -7.63 4.07
N LEU A 178 12.43 -7.34 5.25
CA LEU A 178 11.76 -7.50 6.52
C LEU A 178 11.65 -6.14 7.20
N TRP A 179 10.43 -5.70 7.49
CA TRP A 179 10.14 -4.47 8.20
C TRP A 179 9.80 -4.81 9.64
N ASP A 180 10.60 -4.30 10.59
CA ASP A 180 10.24 -4.35 11.99
C ASP A 180 9.11 -3.38 12.28
N VAL A 181 8.16 -3.82 13.11
CA VAL A 181 7.01 -3.03 13.53
C VAL A 181 7.29 -2.55 14.95
N THR A 182 7.56 -1.26 15.09
CA THR A 182 7.90 -0.63 16.38
C THR A 182 7.17 0.69 16.53
N GLY A 183 6.94 1.10 17.78
CA GLY A 183 6.35 2.42 18.05
C GLY A 183 7.17 3.58 17.49
N ASP A 184 8.49 3.41 17.34
CA ASP A 184 9.38 4.41 16.73
C ASP A 184 9.11 4.53 15.23
N ASN A 185 8.96 3.39 14.53
CA ASN A 185 8.66 3.35 13.10
C ASN A 185 7.29 3.99 12.81
N SER A 186 6.27 3.66 13.60
CA SER A 186 4.93 4.29 13.48
C SER A 186 4.99 5.81 13.69
N ARG A 187 5.66 6.29 14.74
CA ARG A 187 5.80 7.75 14.99
C ARG A 187 6.50 8.47 13.85
N ILE A 188 7.54 7.89 13.26
CA ILE A 188 8.24 8.47 12.10
C ILE A 188 7.30 8.55 10.88
N LEU A 189 6.56 7.47 10.61
CA LEU A 189 5.61 7.40 9.50
C LEU A 189 4.50 8.44 9.65
N GLN A 190 3.89 8.52 10.83
CA GLN A 190 2.83 9.49 11.14
C GLN A 190 3.34 10.94 11.02
N ALA A 191 4.55 11.23 11.50
CA ALA A 191 5.15 12.56 11.36
C ALA A 191 5.43 12.92 9.89
N ASN A 192 5.92 11.97 9.10
CA ASN A 192 6.16 12.19 7.67
C ASN A 192 4.85 12.35 6.88
N LEU A 193 3.84 11.55 7.21
CA LEU A 193 2.50 11.67 6.63
C LEU A 193 1.89 13.04 6.94
N SER A 194 1.94 13.48 8.20
CA SER A 194 1.42 14.78 8.63
C SER A 194 2.07 15.94 7.85
N ARG A 195 3.39 15.88 7.64
CA ARG A 195 4.12 16.87 6.83
C ARG A 195 3.73 16.85 5.34
N LEU A 196 3.39 15.68 4.79
CA LEU A 196 2.94 15.56 3.41
C LEU A 196 1.54 16.13 3.25
N LEU A 197 0.63 15.81 4.17
CA LEU A 197 -0.75 16.30 4.15
C LEU A 197 -0.80 17.82 4.33
N ALA A 198 0.01 18.38 5.23
CA ALA A 198 0.10 19.84 5.43
C ALA A 198 0.56 20.61 4.18
N LYS A 199 1.28 19.97 3.25
CA LYS A 199 1.71 20.58 1.98
C LYS A 199 0.66 20.50 0.87
N VAL A 200 -0.35 19.64 1.04
CA VAL A 200 -1.41 19.41 0.05
C VAL A 200 -2.63 20.30 0.34
N SER A 201 -2.85 20.71 1.59
CA SER A 201 -3.91 21.67 1.93
C SER A 201 -3.71 23.00 1.20
N PRO A 202 -4.73 23.51 0.45
CA PRO A 202 -4.63 24.84 -0.12
C PRO A 202 -4.58 25.87 1.02
N THR A 203 -3.67 26.85 0.89
CA THR A 203 -3.70 28.07 1.71
C THR A 203 -5.14 28.60 1.71
N PRO A 204 -5.75 28.91 2.87
CA PRO A 204 -7.05 29.57 2.85
C PRO A 204 -6.87 30.86 2.06
N ALA A 205 -7.65 31.03 1.00
CA ALA A 205 -7.71 32.27 0.25
C ALA A 205 -7.90 33.39 1.29
N ALA A 206 -6.93 34.30 1.36
CA ALA A 206 -7.04 35.46 2.22
C ALA A 206 -8.37 36.13 1.88
N THR A 207 -9.28 36.16 2.85
CA THR A 207 -10.51 36.94 2.77
C THR A 207 -10.08 38.37 2.46
N VAL A 208 -10.24 38.80 1.21
CA VAL A 208 -10.11 40.21 0.85
C VAL A 208 -11.31 40.88 1.53
N ILE A 209 -11.09 41.37 2.74
CA ILE A 209 -11.99 42.33 3.37
C ILE A 209 -11.83 43.59 2.52
N VAL A 210 -12.76 43.81 1.59
CA VAL A 210 -12.92 45.10 0.95
C VAL A 210 -13.53 46.02 2.01
N GLU A 211 -12.67 46.72 2.75
CA GLU A 211 -13.10 47.86 3.56
C GLU A 211 -13.64 48.94 2.61
N GLY A 212 -14.96 49.04 2.55
CA GLY A 212 -15.67 50.11 1.87
C GLY A 212 -15.29 51.46 2.48
N HIS A 213 -14.36 52.16 1.83
CA HIS A 213 -14.13 53.58 2.07
C HIS A 213 -15.17 54.40 1.32
N GLY A 214 -15.97 55.15 2.08
CA GLY A 214 -17.00 56.03 1.58
C GLY A 214 -16.47 57.22 0.77
N GLY A 215 -17.40 57.86 0.07
CA GLY A 215 -17.15 59.13 -0.62
C GLY A 215 -18.43 59.68 -1.23
N MET A 216 -19.10 60.57 -0.50
CA MET A 216 -20.11 61.50 -1.00
C MET A 216 -19.64 62.22 -2.26
N ARG A 217 -20.51 62.32 -3.27
CA ARG A 217 -21.08 63.59 -3.79
C ARG A 217 -22.14 63.31 -4.85
#